data_AF-A0A1S7DU40-F1
#
_entry.id   AF-A0A1S7DU40-F1
#
_cell.length_a   1.000
_cell.length_b   1.000
_cell.length_c   1.000
_cell.angle_alpha   90.00
_cell.angle_beta   90.00
_cell.angle_gamma   90.00
#
_symmetry.space_group_name_H-M   'P 1'
#
loop_
_entity.id
_entity.type
_entity.pdbx_description
1 polymer ?
#
loop_
_entity_poly.entity_id
_entity_poly.type
_entity_poly.pdbx_seq_one_letter_code
_entity_poly.pdbx_strand_id
1 'polypeptide(L)'
;MAYKLYYIEDSNSESRKSDLESLGFEVTQYDPEKDINKVISNIDKYKPDAIIMDYRFNEAKDNVCYDAPTIATTLRNKHRDSFKEIPIILISKEDKITDFYRDFLNQDLFDYSVSKEIFIKDKEKFRLKIESYINSYKKIKGDKFNILKILGLDNRDSTLVHSLISKKLDIKKGQIYEYSRFIDDNLIHAIGPLIGEDVLAARLGIDKEKSKDWANLLDMFQSFKYKGILSDVNKRWWAEKLEDWWSFNFEINNLRRLSAKERVKLLNDKFSFRLTTATKIDFSESDKFWAICKGFSTPLDPFDGIQIIKKDYKPWQEKEYYSPKYALENIDTINKFIDDLDIKYLRNLSKNS
;
A
#
# COMPACT_ATOMS: atom_id res chain seq x y z
N MET A 1 3.69 -11.43 -24.53
CA MET A 1 4.46 -10.28 -25.07
C MET A 1 5.06 -9.54 -23.89
N ALA A 2 6.33 -9.16 -23.97
CA ALA A 2 7.01 -8.39 -22.93
C ALA A 2 6.45 -6.95 -22.85
N TYR A 3 6.47 -6.37 -21.65
CA TYR A 3 6.07 -4.98 -21.42
C TYR A 3 7.18 -4.01 -21.85
N LYS A 4 6.81 -2.91 -22.49
CA LYS A 4 7.75 -1.88 -22.95
C LYS A 4 8.01 -0.83 -21.87
N LEU A 5 9.26 -0.69 -21.45
CA LEU A 5 9.69 0.31 -20.48
C LEU A 5 10.50 1.41 -21.16
N TYR A 6 10.24 2.66 -20.77
CA TYR A 6 11.07 3.81 -21.12
C TYR A 6 11.85 4.24 -19.89
N TYR A 7 13.16 4.01 -19.89
CA TYR A 7 14.03 4.28 -18.76
C TYR A 7 14.81 5.58 -18.97
N ILE A 8 14.55 6.59 -18.15
CA ILE A 8 15.23 7.88 -18.22
C ILE A 8 16.35 7.90 -17.17
N GLU A 9 17.59 7.87 -17.66
CA GLU A 9 18.79 7.94 -16.83
C GLU A 9 19.92 8.59 -17.63
N ASP A 10 20.71 9.41 -16.94
CA ASP A 10 21.81 10.23 -17.44
C ASP A 10 23.17 9.52 -17.45
N SER A 11 23.37 8.58 -16.51
CA SER A 11 24.60 7.77 -16.45
C SER A 11 24.56 6.60 -17.44
N ASN A 12 25.72 6.22 -17.98
CA ASN A 12 25.85 5.05 -18.88
C ASN A 12 25.75 3.75 -18.07
N SER A 13 24.54 3.43 -17.64
CA SER A 13 24.19 2.36 -16.71
C SER A 13 23.71 1.10 -17.43
N GLU A 14 24.53 0.56 -18.34
CA GLU A 14 24.20 -0.70 -19.04
C GLU A 14 23.77 -1.81 -18.06
N SER A 15 24.25 -1.78 -16.81
CA SER A 15 23.85 -2.68 -15.73
C SER A 15 22.36 -2.58 -15.35
N ARG A 16 21.77 -1.39 -15.24
CA ARG A 16 20.35 -1.22 -14.84
C ARG A 16 19.39 -1.56 -15.95
N LYS A 17 19.72 -1.18 -17.18
CA LYS A 17 18.99 -1.63 -18.36
C LYS A 17 18.99 -3.16 -18.43
N SER A 18 20.17 -3.78 -18.30
CA SER A 18 20.30 -5.24 -18.32
C SER A 18 19.52 -5.90 -17.19
N ASP A 19 19.50 -5.31 -15.99
CA ASP A 19 18.71 -5.80 -14.86
C ASP A 19 17.21 -5.81 -15.18
N LEU A 20 16.68 -4.72 -15.75
CA LEU A 20 15.27 -4.64 -16.16
C LEU A 20 14.95 -5.61 -17.31
N GLU A 21 15.85 -5.77 -18.28
CA GLU A 21 15.69 -6.74 -19.37
C GLU A 21 15.72 -8.18 -18.85
N SER A 22 16.54 -8.48 -17.85
CA SER A 22 16.59 -9.80 -17.19
C SER A 22 15.29 -10.17 -16.48
N LEU A 23 14.50 -9.17 -16.10
CA LEU A 23 13.14 -9.32 -15.55
C LEU A 23 12.09 -9.55 -16.64
N GLY A 24 12.48 -9.62 -17.91
CA GLY A 24 11.59 -9.89 -19.04
C GLY A 24 10.91 -8.66 -19.64
N PHE A 25 11.43 -7.45 -19.35
CA PHE A 25 10.96 -6.20 -19.96
C PHE A 25 11.70 -5.86 -21.26
N GLU A 26 11.04 -5.16 -22.17
CA GLU A 26 11.69 -4.52 -23.33
C GLU A 26 12.05 -3.07 -22.95
N VAL A 27 13.34 -2.78 -22.79
CA VAL A 27 13.79 -1.53 -22.17
C VAL A 27 14.49 -0.63 -23.19
N THR A 28 13.96 0.58 -23.36
CA THR A 28 14.67 1.66 -24.06
C THR A 28 15.20 2.65 -23.04
N GLN A 29 16.53 2.78 -22.98
CA GLN A 29 17.20 3.79 -22.15
C GLN A 29 17.32 5.11 -22.92
N TYR A 30 17.11 6.22 -22.23
CA TYR A 30 17.16 7.56 -22.79
C TYR A 30 17.87 8.53 -21.83
N ASP A 31 18.93 9.16 -22.34
CA ASP A 31 19.63 10.28 -21.70
C ASP A 31 18.84 11.57 -22.00
N PRO A 32 18.29 12.26 -20.98
CA PRO A 32 17.39 13.39 -21.20
C PRO A 32 18.10 14.58 -21.87
N GLU A 33 17.46 15.16 -22.88
CA GLU A 33 17.92 16.39 -23.56
C GLU A 33 17.50 17.66 -22.81
N LYS A 34 18.16 18.81 -23.06
CA LYS A 34 17.76 20.11 -22.46
C LYS A 34 16.29 20.49 -22.69
N ASP A 35 15.75 20.16 -23.85
CA ASP A 35 14.38 20.49 -24.22
C ASP A 35 13.42 19.40 -23.73
N ILE A 36 12.73 19.68 -22.62
CA ILE A 36 11.71 18.79 -22.06
C ILE A 36 10.62 18.42 -23.07
N ASN A 37 10.26 19.29 -24.02
CA ASN A 37 9.23 18.97 -25.00
C ASN A 37 9.66 17.85 -25.95
N LYS A 38 10.96 17.75 -26.26
CA LYS A 38 11.50 16.62 -27.03
C LYS A 38 11.44 15.34 -26.22
N VAL A 39 11.80 15.38 -24.93
CA VAL A 39 11.69 14.22 -24.03
C VAL A 39 10.28 13.66 -24.03
N ILE A 40 9.27 14.52 -23.83
CA ILE A 40 7.87 14.10 -23.86
C ILE A 40 7.47 13.55 -25.24
N SER A 41 7.91 14.20 -26.33
CA SER A 41 7.60 13.74 -27.70
C SER A 41 8.23 12.38 -28.02
N ASN A 42 9.42 12.10 -27.49
CA ASN A 42 10.11 10.82 -27.65
C ASN A 42 9.37 9.69 -26.90
N ILE A 43 8.90 9.97 -25.67
CA ILE A 43 8.04 9.07 -24.90
C ILE A 43 6.76 8.74 -25.69
N ASP A 44 6.08 9.77 -26.21
CA ASP A 44 4.86 9.61 -27.02
C ASP A 44 5.08 8.77 -28.27
N LYS A 45 6.22 8.95 -28.95
CA LYS A 45 6.58 8.20 -30.15
C LYS A 45 6.86 6.73 -29.83
N TYR A 46 7.54 6.46 -28.72
CA TYR A 46 7.89 5.10 -28.28
C TYR A 46 6.66 4.30 -27.81
N LYS A 47 5.65 4.98 -27.24
CA LYS A 47 4.43 4.39 -26.67
C LYS A 47 4.73 3.30 -25.62
N PRO A 48 5.46 3.63 -24.55
CA PRO A 48 5.75 2.66 -23.50
C PRO A 48 4.50 2.21 -22.76
N ASP A 49 4.65 1.11 -22.01
CA ASP A 49 3.67 0.66 -21.04
C ASP A 49 3.90 1.28 -19.66
N ALA A 50 5.16 1.61 -19.31
CA ALA A 50 5.51 2.38 -18.11
C ALA A 50 6.81 3.18 -18.31
N ILE A 51 6.98 4.22 -17.49
CA ILE A 51 8.19 5.05 -17.46
C ILE A 51 8.91 4.78 -16.14
N ILE A 52 10.22 4.58 -16.21
CA ILE A 52 11.10 4.51 -15.03
C ILE A 52 12.04 5.71 -15.11
N MET A 53 12.24 6.41 -14.00
CA MET A 53 13.14 7.56 -13.94
C MET A 53 14.10 7.46 -12.77
N ASP A 54 15.35 7.80 -13.02
CA ASP A 54 16.28 8.20 -11.99
C ASP A 54 15.92 9.60 -11.46
N TYR A 55 16.13 9.86 -10.17
CA TYR A 55 15.66 11.12 -9.56
C TYR A 55 16.34 12.38 -10.09
N ARG A 56 17.67 12.35 -10.27
CA ARG A 56 18.47 13.49 -10.73
C ARG A 56 19.23 13.12 -11.99
N PHE A 57 19.37 14.10 -12.88
CA PHE A 57 20.06 13.97 -14.16
C PHE A 57 21.36 14.82 -14.20
N ASN A 58 22.15 14.75 -13.13
CA ASN A 58 23.33 15.60 -12.94
C ASN A 58 24.49 15.25 -13.88
N GLU A 59 24.51 14.05 -14.44
CA GLU A 59 25.52 13.52 -15.37
C GLU A 59 25.05 13.60 -16.83
N ALA A 60 23.91 14.23 -17.11
CA ALA A 60 23.34 14.28 -18.45
C ALA A 60 24.27 15.05 -19.39
N LYS A 61 24.54 14.48 -20.58
CA LYS A 61 25.46 15.08 -21.58
C LYS A 61 25.08 16.50 -21.95
N ASP A 62 23.78 16.76 -21.90
CA ASP A 62 23.17 18.02 -22.26
C ASP A 62 23.03 18.99 -21.07
N ASN A 63 23.68 18.78 -19.93
CA ASN A 63 23.67 19.75 -18.80
C ASN A 63 22.23 20.19 -18.45
N VAL A 64 21.39 19.20 -18.15
CA VAL A 64 19.94 19.33 -17.96
C VAL A 64 19.64 20.10 -16.67
N CYS A 65 18.77 21.12 -16.76
CA CYS A 65 18.39 21.97 -15.62
C CYS A 65 17.06 21.55 -14.94
N TYR A 66 16.63 20.30 -15.11
CA TYR A 66 15.39 19.77 -14.54
C TYR A 66 15.57 18.34 -14.02
N ASP A 67 14.60 17.85 -13.25
CA ASP A 67 14.63 16.55 -12.56
C ASP A 67 13.42 15.68 -12.93
N ALA A 68 13.34 14.47 -12.36
CA ALA A 68 12.23 13.55 -12.59
C ALA A 68 10.85 14.15 -12.23
N PRO A 69 10.67 14.85 -11.08
CA PRO A 69 9.43 15.57 -10.78
C PRO A 69 8.98 16.53 -11.89
N THR A 70 9.91 17.25 -12.53
CA THR A 70 9.59 18.18 -13.61
C THR A 70 9.02 17.45 -14.84
N ILE A 71 9.62 16.31 -15.21
CA ILE A 71 9.11 15.45 -16.29
C ILE A 71 7.74 14.90 -15.91
N ALA A 72 7.60 14.32 -14.71
CA ALA A 72 6.36 13.71 -14.24
C ALA A 72 5.21 14.72 -14.21
N THR A 73 5.44 15.92 -13.67
CA THR A 73 4.46 17.02 -13.66
C THR A 73 4.01 17.37 -15.08
N THR A 74 4.96 17.45 -16.02
CA THR A 74 4.66 17.76 -17.42
C THR A 74 3.82 16.65 -18.07
N LEU A 75 4.09 15.38 -17.76
CA LEU A 75 3.31 14.24 -18.24
C LEU A 75 1.90 14.19 -17.64
N ARG A 76 1.75 14.48 -16.33
CA ARG A 76 0.45 14.48 -15.64
C ARG A 76 -0.44 15.67 -16.05
N ASN A 77 0.15 16.85 -16.28
CA ASN A 77 -0.59 18.05 -16.67
C ASN A 77 -0.94 18.10 -18.16
N LYS A 78 -0.25 17.32 -19.01
CA LYS A 78 -0.55 17.27 -20.45
C LYS A 78 -1.84 16.49 -20.68
N HIS A 79 -2.98 17.17 -20.54
CA HIS A 79 -4.28 16.78 -21.09
C HIS A 79 -4.30 16.89 -22.63
N ARG A 80 -3.32 16.30 -23.32
CA ARG A 80 -3.41 16.14 -24.77
C ARG A 80 -4.33 14.96 -25.02
N ASP A 81 -5.33 15.13 -25.89
CA ASP A 81 -6.27 14.07 -26.30
C ASP A 81 -5.57 12.79 -26.83
N SER A 82 -4.27 12.87 -27.14
CA SER A 82 -3.43 11.77 -27.65
C SER A 82 -2.51 11.11 -26.62
N PHE A 83 -2.26 11.72 -25.44
CA PHE A 83 -1.29 11.16 -24.48
C PHE A 83 -1.90 9.97 -23.74
N LYS A 84 -1.27 8.80 -23.85
CA LYS A 84 -1.69 7.60 -23.11
C LYS A 84 -1.19 7.73 -21.67
N GLU A 85 -2.10 7.91 -20.72
CA GLU A 85 -1.75 7.78 -19.31
C GLU A 85 -1.14 6.40 -19.04
N ILE A 86 0.04 6.41 -18.42
CA ILE A 86 0.82 5.23 -18.06
C ILE A 86 1.44 5.42 -16.67
N PRO A 87 1.80 4.30 -16.00
CA PRO A 87 2.50 4.36 -14.73
C PRO A 87 3.88 5.04 -14.85
N ILE A 88 4.23 5.83 -13.84
CA ILE A 88 5.53 6.48 -13.70
C ILE A 88 6.16 6.01 -12.39
N ILE A 89 7.35 5.40 -12.48
CA ILE A 89 8.09 4.83 -11.36
C ILE A 89 9.39 5.61 -11.15
N LEU A 90 9.68 5.96 -9.90
CA LEU A 90 10.91 6.64 -9.50
C LEU A 90 11.90 5.67 -8.83
N ILE A 91 13.16 5.71 -9.26
CA ILE A 91 14.29 5.03 -8.63
C ILE A 91 15.25 6.09 -8.06
N SER A 92 15.62 5.97 -6.78
CA SER A 92 16.50 6.94 -6.11
C SER A 92 17.60 6.28 -5.27
N LYS A 93 18.74 6.97 -5.11
CA LYS A 93 19.90 6.51 -4.28
C LYS A 93 19.69 6.74 -2.78
N GLU A 94 18.76 7.57 -2.34
CA GLU A 94 18.75 8.05 -0.95
C GLU A 94 17.74 7.34 -0.02
N ASP A 95 18.17 7.03 1.20
CA ASP A 95 17.29 6.85 2.38
C ASP A 95 16.48 8.12 2.72
N LYS A 96 16.86 9.28 2.15
CA LYS A 96 16.05 10.52 2.15
C LYS A 96 14.72 10.40 1.41
N ILE A 97 14.42 9.22 0.86
CA ILE A 97 13.04 8.77 0.70
C ILE A 97 12.23 9.10 1.98
N THR A 98 12.70 8.88 3.21
CA THR A 98 11.86 9.15 4.40
C THR A 98 11.58 10.62 4.71
N ASP A 99 12.47 11.55 4.34
CA ASP A 99 12.24 13.00 4.57
C ASP A 99 11.54 13.67 3.38
N PHE A 100 11.85 13.26 2.14
CA PHE A 100 11.15 13.71 0.93
C PHE A 100 9.73 13.13 0.84
N TYR A 101 9.47 11.98 1.46
CA TYR A 101 8.13 11.40 1.61
C TYR A 101 7.24 12.17 2.60
N ARG A 102 7.75 13.21 3.27
CA ARG A 102 6.91 14.12 4.07
C ARG A 102 6.48 15.37 3.30
N ASP A 103 7.10 15.69 2.17
CA ASP A 103 6.66 16.77 1.30
C ASP A 103 5.57 16.25 0.36
N PHE A 104 4.32 16.35 0.84
CA PHE A 104 3.06 15.95 0.19
C PHE A 104 2.87 16.42 -1.27
N LEU A 105 3.73 17.29 -1.83
CA LEU A 105 3.58 17.83 -3.18
C LEU A 105 4.28 16.98 -4.27
N ASN A 106 5.38 16.31 -3.94
CA ASN A 106 6.18 15.56 -4.94
C ASN A 106 5.86 14.05 -4.96
N GLN A 107 5.21 13.53 -3.92
CA GLN A 107 4.67 12.16 -3.92
C GLN A 107 3.54 11.99 -4.94
N ASP A 108 2.89 13.10 -5.28
CA ASP A 108 1.68 13.15 -6.09
C ASP A 108 1.89 12.97 -7.59
N LEU A 109 3.11 12.64 -8.01
CA LEU A 109 3.49 12.56 -9.41
C LEU A 109 3.77 11.12 -9.88
N PHE A 110 4.23 10.28 -8.96
CA PHE A 110 4.67 8.92 -9.23
C PHE A 110 3.64 7.91 -8.73
N ASP A 111 3.51 6.79 -9.44
CA ASP A 111 2.71 5.64 -8.99
C ASP A 111 3.46 4.84 -7.93
N TYR A 112 4.78 4.76 -8.09
CA TYR A 112 5.65 4.00 -7.19
C TYR A 112 7.03 4.62 -7.12
N SER A 113 7.63 4.60 -5.93
CA SER A 113 8.99 5.07 -5.69
C SER A 113 9.77 3.99 -4.93
N VAL A 114 11.02 3.76 -5.31
CA VAL A 114 11.88 2.73 -4.70
C VAL A 114 13.32 3.20 -4.56
N SER A 115 14.00 2.79 -3.48
CA SER A 115 15.44 2.98 -3.37
C SER A 115 16.18 1.97 -4.24
N LYS A 116 17.37 2.34 -4.72
CA LYS A 116 18.23 1.45 -5.50
C LYS A 116 18.61 0.18 -4.71
N GLU A 117 18.78 0.30 -3.41
CA GLU A 117 19.08 -0.84 -2.53
C GLU A 117 17.91 -1.82 -2.45
N ILE A 118 16.68 -1.31 -2.28
CA ILE A 118 15.47 -2.14 -2.24
C ILE A 118 15.24 -2.82 -3.59
N PHE A 119 15.45 -2.09 -4.69
CA PHE A 119 15.38 -2.66 -6.04
C PHE A 119 16.35 -3.84 -6.22
N ILE A 120 17.62 -3.69 -5.81
CA ILE A 120 18.63 -4.74 -5.92
C ILE A 120 18.27 -5.95 -5.05
N LYS A 121 17.74 -5.71 -3.85
CA LYS A 121 17.40 -6.75 -2.88
C LYS A 121 16.24 -7.65 -3.35
N ASP A 122 15.26 -7.09 -4.05
CA ASP A 122 14.04 -7.81 -4.44
C ASP A 122 13.53 -7.39 -5.83
N LYS A 123 14.28 -7.80 -6.85
CA LYS A 123 14.00 -7.49 -8.26
C LYS A 123 12.66 -8.09 -8.74
N GLU A 124 12.30 -9.28 -8.25
CA GLU A 124 11.01 -9.92 -8.60
C GLU A 124 9.82 -9.15 -8.05
N LYS A 125 9.87 -8.70 -6.80
CA LYS A 125 8.80 -7.84 -6.25
C LYS A 125 8.68 -6.53 -7.01
N PHE A 126 9.81 -5.96 -7.44
CA PHE A 126 9.81 -4.77 -8.28
C PHE A 126 9.13 -5.03 -9.64
N ARG A 127 9.47 -6.14 -10.31
CA ARG A 127 8.82 -6.58 -11.55
C ARG A 127 7.31 -6.71 -11.38
N LEU A 128 6.87 -7.47 -10.38
CA LEU A 128 5.45 -7.69 -10.10
C LEU A 128 4.71 -6.38 -9.86
N LYS A 129 5.32 -5.41 -9.17
CA LYS A 129 4.70 -4.09 -8.96
C LYS A 129 4.51 -3.33 -10.26
N ILE A 130 5.51 -3.29 -11.14
CA ILE A 130 5.38 -2.60 -12.44
C ILE A 130 4.26 -3.24 -13.26
N GLU A 131 4.27 -4.57 -13.37
CA GLU A 131 3.24 -5.31 -14.10
C GLU A 131 1.84 -5.02 -13.53
N SER A 132 1.74 -4.98 -12.21
CA SER A 132 0.51 -4.68 -11.49
C SER A 132 -0.03 -3.28 -11.79
N TYR A 133 0.81 -2.23 -11.77
CA TYR A 133 0.38 -0.87 -12.15
C TYR A 133 -0.04 -0.80 -13.62
N ILE A 134 0.71 -1.41 -14.54
CA ILE A 134 0.36 -1.45 -15.97
C ILE A 134 -1.01 -2.12 -16.17
N ASN A 135 -1.23 -3.27 -15.52
CA ASN A 135 -2.48 -4.00 -15.57
C ASN A 135 -3.63 -3.20 -14.94
N SER A 136 -3.36 -2.46 -13.87
CA SER A 136 -4.34 -1.61 -13.20
C SER A 136 -4.84 -0.50 -14.11
N TYR A 137 -3.94 0.17 -14.84
CA TYR A 137 -4.29 1.18 -15.83
C TYR A 137 -5.14 0.61 -16.97
N LYS A 138 -4.74 -0.56 -17.50
CA LYS A 138 -5.52 -1.28 -18.53
C LYS A 138 -6.92 -1.62 -18.03
N LYS A 139 -7.03 -2.10 -16.78
CA LYS A 139 -8.30 -2.48 -16.17
C LYS A 139 -9.21 -1.29 -15.94
N ILE A 140 -8.71 -0.19 -15.36
CA ILE A 140 -9.48 1.05 -15.14
C ILE A 140 -10.07 1.57 -16.46
N LYS A 141 -9.23 1.62 -17.51
CA LYS A 141 -9.66 2.06 -18.84
C LYS A 141 -10.66 1.08 -19.47
N GLY A 142 -10.37 -0.22 -19.43
CA GLY A 142 -11.21 -1.28 -20.02
C GLY A 142 -12.58 -1.39 -19.36
N ASP A 143 -12.64 -1.25 -18.04
CA ASP A 143 -13.87 -1.24 -17.25
C ASP A 143 -14.58 0.13 -17.26
N LYS A 144 -14.06 1.11 -18.03
CA LYS A 144 -14.64 2.45 -18.20
C LYS A 144 -14.91 3.15 -16.87
N PHE A 145 -13.97 3.07 -15.93
CA PHE A 145 -14.10 3.66 -14.59
C PHE A 145 -15.28 3.11 -13.77
N ASN A 146 -15.74 1.88 -14.04
CA ASN A 146 -16.72 1.19 -13.20
C ASN A 146 -16.05 0.71 -11.90
N ILE A 147 -16.34 1.39 -10.80
CA ILE A 147 -15.69 1.15 -9.51
C ILE A 147 -15.82 -0.30 -9.02
N LEU A 148 -17.00 -0.92 -9.13
CA LEU A 148 -17.21 -2.28 -8.65
C LEU A 148 -16.32 -3.26 -9.43
N LYS A 149 -16.33 -3.18 -10.76
CA LYS A 149 -15.46 -4.03 -11.59
C LYS A 149 -13.98 -3.80 -11.32
N ILE A 150 -13.57 -2.55 -11.11
CA ILE A 150 -12.18 -2.17 -10.81
C ILE A 150 -11.73 -2.75 -9.46
N LEU A 151 -12.60 -2.75 -8.46
CA LEU A 151 -12.37 -3.35 -7.15
C LEU A 151 -12.59 -4.87 -7.11
N GLY A 152 -12.95 -5.49 -8.24
CA GLY A 152 -13.19 -6.93 -8.35
C GLY A 152 -14.48 -7.38 -7.65
N LEU A 153 -15.48 -6.51 -7.59
CA LEU A 153 -16.78 -6.71 -6.95
C LEU A 153 -17.89 -6.85 -7.99
N ASP A 154 -18.98 -7.50 -7.58
CA ASP A 154 -20.25 -7.51 -8.31
C ASP A 154 -21.26 -6.51 -7.71
N ASN A 155 -22.46 -6.41 -8.30
CA ASN A 155 -23.48 -5.47 -7.83
C ASN A 155 -24.01 -5.78 -6.41
N ARG A 156 -23.97 -7.05 -5.98
CA ARG A 156 -24.43 -7.46 -4.65
C ARG A 156 -23.44 -7.00 -3.57
N ASP A 157 -22.17 -6.88 -3.94
CA ASP A 157 -21.09 -6.37 -3.10
C ASP A 157 -21.05 -4.83 -2.99
N SER A 158 -22.02 -4.11 -3.57
CA SER A 158 -21.99 -2.65 -3.62
C SER A 158 -21.94 -1.96 -2.25
N THR A 159 -22.46 -2.62 -1.20
CA THR A 159 -22.51 -2.10 0.18
C THR A 159 -21.13 -2.03 0.83
N LEU A 160 -20.17 -2.84 0.37
CA LEU A 160 -18.79 -2.85 0.85
C LEU A 160 -18.05 -1.55 0.52
N VAL A 161 -18.54 -0.81 -0.47
CA VAL A 161 -17.93 0.43 -0.95
C VAL A 161 -18.66 1.61 -0.33
N HIS A 162 -18.00 2.25 0.63
CA HIS A 162 -18.52 3.46 1.27
C HIS A 162 -18.88 4.53 0.21
N SER A 163 -20.09 5.11 0.29
CA SER A 163 -20.63 6.01 -0.75
C SER A 163 -19.72 7.21 -1.11
N LEU A 164 -18.97 7.74 -0.15
CA LEU A 164 -17.99 8.82 -0.37
C LEU A 164 -16.80 8.39 -1.24
N ILE A 165 -16.41 7.11 -1.24
CA ILE A 165 -15.38 6.58 -2.14
C ILE A 165 -15.87 6.74 -3.59
N SER A 166 -17.09 6.29 -3.87
CA SER A 166 -17.70 6.41 -5.20
C SER A 166 -17.78 7.87 -5.65
N LYS A 167 -18.25 8.79 -4.78
CA LYS A 167 -18.29 10.23 -5.10
C LYS A 167 -16.92 10.82 -5.42
N LYS A 168 -15.88 10.43 -4.67
CA LYS A 168 -14.50 10.91 -4.87
C LYS A 168 -13.86 10.34 -6.13
N LEU A 169 -14.20 9.12 -6.53
CA LEU A 169 -13.72 8.50 -7.76
C LEU A 169 -14.50 8.94 -8.99
N ASP A 170 -15.79 9.27 -8.87
CA ASP A 170 -16.62 9.76 -9.97
C ASP A 170 -16.07 11.06 -10.56
N ILE A 171 -15.62 12.00 -9.72
CA ILE A 171 -14.99 13.25 -10.17
C ILE A 171 -13.62 13.04 -10.83
N LYS A 172 -13.01 11.87 -10.66
CA LYS A 172 -11.71 11.49 -11.24
C LYS A 172 -11.85 10.68 -12.53
N LYS A 173 -13.08 10.46 -13.01
CA LYS A 173 -13.31 9.76 -14.29
C LYS A 173 -12.59 10.47 -15.43
N GLY A 174 -11.92 9.69 -16.26
CA GLY A 174 -11.07 10.20 -17.33
C GLY A 174 -9.61 10.43 -16.95
N GLN A 175 -9.26 10.36 -15.65
CA GLN A 175 -7.89 10.47 -15.14
C GLN A 175 -7.47 9.14 -14.51
N ILE A 176 -6.78 8.29 -15.27
CA ILE A 176 -6.45 6.92 -14.85
C ILE A 176 -5.51 6.92 -13.64
N TYR A 177 -4.51 7.79 -13.65
CA TYR A 177 -3.55 7.96 -12.56
C TYR A 177 -4.25 8.31 -11.25
N GLU A 178 -5.03 9.39 -11.25
CA GLU A 178 -5.77 9.85 -10.07
C GLU A 178 -6.71 8.77 -9.52
N TYR A 179 -7.33 8.00 -10.41
CA TYR A 179 -8.23 6.91 -10.04
C TYR A 179 -7.46 5.74 -9.40
N SER A 180 -6.36 5.30 -10.03
CA SER A 180 -5.49 4.22 -9.55
C SER A 180 -4.91 4.58 -8.19
N ARG A 181 -4.33 5.77 -8.09
CA ARG A 181 -3.70 6.28 -6.88
C ARG A 181 -4.66 6.43 -5.72
N PHE A 182 -5.86 6.97 -5.96
CA PHE A 182 -6.86 7.08 -4.90
C PHE A 182 -7.16 5.70 -4.27
N ILE A 183 -7.31 4.66 -5.08
CA ILE A 183 -7.53 3.29 -4.60
C ILE A 183 -6.30 2.77 -3.84
N ASP A 184 -5.11 2.98 -4.39
CA ASP A 184 -3.87 2.50 -3.78
C ASP A 184 -3.64 3.11 -2.39
N ASP A 185 -3.72 4.43 -2.28
CA ASP A 185 -3.43 5.18 -1.06
C ASP A 185 -4.56 5.06 -0.02
N ASN A 186 -5.83 5.10 -0.48
CA ASN A 186 -6.96 5.26 0.44
C ASN A 186 -7.70 3.95 0.77
N LEU A 187 -7.47 2.88 0.00
CA LEU A 187 -8.08 1.57 0.25
C LEU A 187 -7.03 0.48 0.48
N ILE A 188 -6.03 0.35 -0.38
CA ILE A 188 -5.08 -0.76 -0.30
C ILE A 188 -4.04 -0.56 0.81
N HIS A 189 -3.51 0.65 0.96
CA HIS A 189 -2.52 0.97 1.99
C HIS A 189 -3.12 1.50 3.30
N ALA A 190 -4.43 1.70 3.34
CA ALA A 190 -5.16 2.04 4.55
C ALA A 190 -5.79 0.80 5.21
N ILE A 191 -5.99 0.87 6.53
CA ILE A 191 -6.83 -0.08 7.25
C ILE A 191 -8.25 0.49 7.21
N GLY A 192 -9.25 -0.33 6.87
CA GLY A 192 -10.64 0.09 6.79
C GLY A 192 -11.48 -0.95 6.04
N PRO A 193 -12.02 -0.66 4.84
CA PRO A 193 -12.80 -1.65 4.09
C PRO A 193 -11.94 -2.84 3.67
N LEU A 194 -10.67 -2.59 3.37
CA LEU A 194 -9.66 -3.60 3.12
C LEU A 194 -8.73 -3.72 4.33
N ILE A 195 -8.34 -4.95 4.64
CA ILE A 195 -7.38 -5.26 5.70
C ILE A 195 -6.28 -6.16 5.17
N GLY A 196 -5.06 -5.95 5.68
CA GLY A 196 -3.91 -6.81 5.44
C GLY A 196 -3.90 -8.05 6.32
N GLU A 197 -2.98 -8.96 6.03
CA GLU A 197 -2.86 -10.24 6.73
C GLU A 197 -2.58 -10.08 8.23
N ASP A 198 -1.78 -9.08 8.62
CA ASP A 198 -1.49 -8.79 10.04
C ASP A 198 -2.75 -8.35 10.80
N VAL A 199 -3.56 -7.49 10.19
CA VAL A 199 -4.82 -7.02 10.79
C VAL A 199 -5.84 -8.15 10.84
N LEU A 200 -5.91 -8.98 9.79
CA LEU A 200 -6.76 -10.17 9.76
C LEU A 200 -6.40 -11.14 10.89
N ALA A 201 -5.11 -11.45 11.05
CA ALA A 201 -4.62 -12.29 12.15
C ALA A 201 -4.92 -11.68 13.52
N ALA A 202 -4.71 -10.37 13.70
CA ALA A 202 -5.03 -9.66 14.93
C ALA A 202 -6.53 -9.74 15.27
N ARG A 203 -7.42 -9.48 14.30
CA ARG A 203 -8.87 -9.59 14.50
C ARG A 203 -9.32 -11.00 14.85
N LEU A 204 -8.65 -12.03 14.34
CA LEU A 204 -8.92 -13.41 14.70
C LEU A 204 -8.24 -13.86 16.01
N GLY A 205 -7.34 -13.04 16.56
CA GLY A 205 -6.59 -13.35 17.78
C GLY A 205 -5.46 -14.37 17.59
N ILE A 206 -4.95 -14.51 16.37
CA ILE A 206 -4.03 -15.59 15.97
C ILE A 206 -2.59 -15.07 15.88
N ASP A 207 -1.65 -15.81 16.46
CA ASP A 207 -0.23 -15.71 16.13
C ASP A 207 0.03 -16.49 14.84
N LYS A 208 0.00 -15.80 13.70
CA LYS A 208 0.11 -16.43 12.38
C LYS A 208 1.47 -17.11 12.14
N GLU A 209 2.54 -16.63 12.79
CA GLU A 209 3.89 -17.20 12.63
C GLU A 209 4.04 -18.52 13.39
N LYS A 210 3.34 -18.67 14.53
CA LYS A 210 3.33 -19.92 15.32
C LYS A 210 2.20 -20.89 14.98
N SER A 211 1.31 -20.53 14.06
CA SER A 211 0.12 -21.32 13.73
C SER A 211 0.36 -22.23 12.54
N LYS A 212 0.20 -23.55 12.73
CA LYS A 212 0.46 -24.53 11.65
C LYS A 212 -0.58 -24.46 10.54
N ASP A 213 -1.84 -24.26 10.90
CA ASP A 213 -2.97 -24.27 9.96
C ASP A 213 -3.40 -22.86 9.52
N TRP A 214 -2.52 -21.86 9.66
CA TRP A 214 -2.82 -20.49 9.22
C TRP A 214 -3.12 -20.42 7.72
N ALA A 215 -2.33 -21.10 6.89
CA ALA A 215 -2.56 -21.16 5.44
C ALA A 215 -3.92 -21.78 5.10
N ASN A 216 -4.28 -22.87 5.77
CA ASN A 216 -5.56 -23.56 5.57
C ASN A 216 -6.74 -22.64 5.92
N LEU A 217 -6.60 -21.84 6.99
CA LEU A 217 -7.61 -20.85 7.34
C LEU A 217 -7.70 -19.74 6.29
N LEU A 218 -6.57 -19.24 5.77
CA LEU A 218 -6.57 -18.26 4.67
C LEU A 218 -7.23 -18.81 3.40
N ASP A 219 -7.13 -20.11 3.13
CA ASP A 219 -7.81 -20.74 2.00
C ASP A 219 -9.33 -20.72 2.13
N MET A 220 -9.87 -20.76 3.36
CA MET A 220 -11.30 -20.55 3.60
C MET A 220 -11.73 -19.11 3.27
N PHE A 221 -10.80 -18.17 3.24
CA PHE A 221 -11.04 -16.74 3.04
C PHE A 221 -10.88 -16.28 1.59
N GLN A 222 -10.64 -17.20 0.65
CA GLN A 222 -10.46 -16.87 -0.78
C GLN A 222 -11.72 -16.24 -1.41
N SER A 223 -12.90 -16.53 -0.87
CA SER A 223 -14.18 -15.95 -1.33
C SER A 223 -14.28 -14.45 -1.05
N PHE A 224 -13.60 -13.95 -0.01
CA PHE A 224 -13.61 -12.54 0.37
C PHE A 224 -12.26 -11.84 0.29
N LYS A 225 -11.26 -12.51 -0.29
CA LYS A 225 -10.02 -11.89 -0.73
C LYS A 225 -10.30 -10.80 -1.78
N TYR A 226 -9.63 -9.67 -1.66
CA TYR A 226 -9.69 -8.59 -2.64
C TYR A 226 -9.06 -9.03 -3.97
N LYS A 227 -9.75 -8.73 -5.08
CA LYS A 227 -9.38 -9.15 -6.45
C LYS A 227 -9.35 -7.98 -7.44
N GLY A 228 -9.41 -6.75 -6.93
CA GLY A 228 -9.37 -5.56 -7.77
C GLY A 228 -7.96 -5.26 -8.29
N ILE A 229 -7.80 -4.05 -8.81
CA ILE A 229 -6.48 -3.53 -9.21
C ILE A 229 -5.47 -3.65 -8.05
N LEU A 230 -4.20 -3.89 -8.37
CA LEU A 230 -3.09 -4.04 -7.43
C LEU A 230 -3.18 -5.21 -6.42
N SER A 231 -4.14 -6.13 -6.60
CA SER A 231 -4.36 -7.27 -5.68
C SER A 231 -3.32 -8.40 -5.80
N ASP A 232 -2.60 -8.47 -6.91
CA ASP A 232 -1.52 -9.41 -7.18
C ASP A 232 -0.26 -9.13 -6.34
N VAL A 233 0.00 -7.86 -6.03
CA VAL A 233 1.12 -7.45 -5.17
C VAL A 233 0.71 -7.08 -3.75
N ASN A 234 -0.58 -6.81 -3.52
CA ASN A 234 -1.12 -6.48 -2.20
C ASN A 234 -2.21 -7.48 -1.79
N LYS A 235 -1.83 -8.46 -0.97
CA LYS A 235 -2.80 -9.38 -0.36
C LYS A 235 -3.67 -8.63 0.64
N ARG A 236 -4.96 -8.54 0.33
CA ARG A 236 -5.99 -7.85 1.11
C ARG A 236 -7.28 -8.66 1.16
N TRP A 237 -8.08 -8.43 2.19
CA TRP A 237 -9.39 -9.02 2.41
C TRP A 237 -10.41 -7.93 2.74
N TRP A 238 -11.67 -8.16 2.37
CA TRP A 238 -12.76 -7.28 2.77
C TRP A 238 -13.10 -7.50 4.25
N ALA A 239 -12.97 -6.44 5.05
CA ALA A 239 -13.20 -6.47 6.49
C ALA A 239 -14.63 -6.90 6.85
N GLU A 240 -15.63 -6.37 6.15
CA GLU A 240 -17.05 -6.68 6.40
C GLU A 240 -17.36 -8.15 6.11
N LYS A 241 -16.80 -8.70 5.03
CA LYS A 241 -16.97 -10.12 4.70
C LYS A 241 -16.33 -11.06 5.73
N LEU A 242 -15.32 -10.62 6.48
CA LEU A 242 -14.78 -11.38 7.61
C LEU A 242 -15.81 -11.47 8.75
N GLU A 243 -16.46 -10.37 9.09
CA GLU A 243 -17.50 -10.34 10.12
C GLU A 243 -18.72 -11.16 9.71
N ASP A 244 -19.13 -11.09 8.43
CA ASP A 244 -20.21 -11.92 7.88
C ASP A 244 -19.86 -13.40 7.97
N TRP A 245 -18.64 -13.77 7.54
CA TRP A 245 -18.15 -15.14 7.62
C TRP A 245 -18.12 -15.64 9.06
N TRP A 246 -17.67 -14.79 10.00
CA TRP A 246 -17.63 -15.15 11.42
C TRP A 246 -19.04 -15.38 11.97
N SER A 247 -19.95 -14.45 11.72
CA SER A 247 -21.34 -14.51 12.18
C SER A 247 -22.05 -15.75 11.62
N PHE A 248 -21.83 -16.07 10.35
CA PHE A 248 -22.37 -17.27 9.71
C PHE A 248 -21.83 -18.56 10.33
N ASN A 249 -20.55 -18.61 10.69
CA ASN A 249 -19.93 -19.83 11.21
C ASN A 249 -20.17 -20.05 12.71
N PHE A 250 -20.35 -19.00 13.50
CA PHE A 250 -20.40 -19.11 14.96
C PHE A 250 -21.69 -18.60 15.59
N GLU A 251 -22.62 -18.04 14.79
CA GLU A 251 -23.86 -17.41 15.27
C GLU A 251 -23.60 -16.30 16.31
N ILE A 252 -22.42 -15.66 16.23
CA ILE A 252 -21.99 -14.57 17.10
C ILE A 252 -21.88 -13.30 16.25
N ASN A 253 -22.78 -12.35 16.50
CA ASN A 253 -22.94 -11.14 15.69
C ASN A 253 -21.78 -10.12 15.79
N ASN A 254 -20.72 -10.41 16.55
CA ASN A 254 -19.62 -9.46 16.69
C ASN A 254 -18.33 -10.16 17.16
N LEU A 255 -17.36 -10.27 16.25
CA LEU A 255 -16.04 -10.86 16.53
C LEU A 255 -15.30 -10.13 17.66
N ARG A 256 -15.45 -8.80 17.72
CA ARG A 256 -14.71 -7.92 18.65
C ARG A 256 -15.03 -8.16 20.12
N ARG A 257 -16.19 -8.75 20.44
CA ARG A 257 -16.59 -9.01 21.85
C ARG A 257 -15.75 -10.08 22.53
N LEU A 258 -15.20 -11.01 21.74
CA LEU A 258 -14.44 -12.16 22.19
C LEU A 258 -12.96 -11.78 22.43
N SER A 259 -12.33 -12.42 23.40
CA SER A 259 -10.88 -12.45 23.56
C SER A 259 -10.20 -13.21 22.44
N ALA A 260 -8.91 -12.96 22.21
CA ALA A 260 -8.11 -13.73 21.27
C ALA A 260 -8.18 -15.24 21.56
N LYS A 261 -8.15 -15.62 22.85
CA LYS A 261 -8.23 -17.02 23.28
C LYS A 261 -9.56 -17.67 22.92
N GLU A 262 -10.68 -16.97 23.13
CA GLU A 262 -12.00 -17.47 22.76
C GLU A 262 -12.14 -17.65 21.24
N ARG A 263 -11.68 -16.67 20.45
CA ARG A 263 -11.74 -16.73 18.98
C ARG A 263 -10.96 -17.93 18.44
N VAL A 264 -9.72 -18.11 18.91
CA VAL A 264 -8.85 -19.21 18.49
C VAL A 264 -9.41 -20.57 18.90
N LYS A 265 -9.98 -20.66 20.11
CA LYS A 265 -10.65 -21.89 20.57
C LYS A 265 -11.80 -22.27 19.63
N LEU A 266 -12.69 -21.32 19.30
CA LEU A 266 -13.81 -21.57 18.39
C LEU A 266 -13.36 -22.05 17.01
N LEU A 267 -12.31 -21.45 16.46
CA LEU A 267 -11.74 -21.86 15.17
C LEU A 267 -11.14 -23.27 15.22
N ASN A 268 -10.34 -23.56 16.26
CA ASN A 268 -9.74 -24.88 16.43
C ASN A 268 -10.81 -25.96 16.64
N ASP A 269 -11.81 -25.70 17.48
CA ASP A 269 -12.88 -26.65 17.78
C ASP A 269 -13.75 -26.93 16.55
N LYS A 270 -14.12 -25.91 15.78
CA LYS A 270 -15.01 -26.04 14.62
C LYS A 270 -14.34 -26.69 13.42
N PHE A 271 -13.07 -26.35 13.15
CA PHE A 271 -12.37 -26.76 11.92
C PHE A 271 -11.25 -27.77 12.17
N SER A 272 -11.07 -28.23 13.42
CA SER A 272 -9.98 -29.13 13.82
C SER A 272 -8.59 -28.58 13.49
N PHE A 273 -8.42 -27.25 13.59
CA PHE A 273 -7.16 -26.57 13.33
C PHE A 273 -6.22 -26.55 14.54
N ARG A 274 -4.95 -26.28 14.28
CA ARG A 274 -3.86 -26.05 15.25
C ARG A 274 -3.37 -24.61 15.14
N LEU A 275 -4.25 -23.68 15.49
CA LEU A 275 -3.96 -22.25 15.58
C LEU A 275 -3.47 -21.90 16.98
N THR A 276 -2.49 -21.00 17.03
CA THR A 276 -1.88 -20.49 18.26
C THR A 276 -2.45 -19.10 18.56
N THR A 277 -2.86 -18.88 19.81
CA THR A 277 -3.35 -17.56 20.26
C THR A 277 -2.23 -16.53 20.30
N ALA A 278 -2.50 -15.34 19.76
CA ALA A 278 -1.60 -14.20 19.89
C ALA A 278 -1.48 -13.75 21.35
N THR A 279 -0.27 -13.34 21.74
CA THR A 279 0.00 -12.84 23.08
C THR A 279 -0.04 -11.32 23.11
N LYS A 280 -0.45 -10.78 24.26
CA LYS A 280 -0.40 -9.33 24.50
C LYS A 280 1.04 -8.83 24.46
N ILE A 281 1.20 -7.60 24.01
CA ILE A 281 2.46 -6.86 24.09
C ILE A 281 2.61 -6.36 25.53
N ASP A 282 3.84 -6.17 25.99
CA ASP A 282 4.10 -5.58 27.31
C ASP A 282 3.34 -4.27 27.49
N PHE A 283 2.88 -4.05 28.72
CA PHE A 283 2.02 -2.92 29.12
C PHE A 283 0.61 -2.89 28.51
N SER A 284 0.19 -3.92 27.76
CA SER A 284 -1.20 -4.06 27.26
C SER A 284 -2.05 -4.91 28.22
N GLU A 285 -3.27 -4.45 28.49
CA GLU A 285 -4.19 -5.13 29.42
C GLU A 285 -5.14 -6.07 28.69
N SER A 286 -5.67 -5.65 27.53
CA SER A 286 -6.67 -6.37 26.75
C SER A 286 -6.05 -7.34 25.74
N ASP A 287 -6.72 -8.47 25.54
CA ASP A 287 -6.44 -9.42 24.45
C ASP A 287 -7.55 -9.43 23.39
N LYS A 288 -8.45 -8.44 23.40
CA LYS A 288 -9.52 -8.26 22.39
C LYS A 288 -8.99 -7.52 21.16
N PHE A 289 -7.90 -8.03 20.62
CA PHE A 289 -7.17 -7.39 19.52
C PHE A 289 -8.09 -7.03 18.35
N TRP A 290 -7.83 -5.86 17.77
CA TRP A 290 -8.59 -5.34 16.62
C TRP A 290 -7.72 -4.57 15.63
N ALA A 291 -6.68 -3.92 16.14
CA ALA A 291 -5.69 -3.20 15.37
C ALA A 291 -4.31 -3.89 15.49
N ILE A 292 -3.31 -3.29 14.84
CA ILE A 292 -1.91 -3.67 14.96
C ILE A 292 -1.09 -2.46 15.42
N CYS A 293 -0.02 -2.71 16.16
CA CYS A 293 0.97 -1.69 16.46
C CYS A 293 1.71 -1.30 15.18
N LYS A 294 1.69 -0.01 14.79
CA LYS A 294 2.34 0.48 13.57
C LYS A 294 3.85 0.19 13.50
N GLY A 295 4.51 0.17 14.66
CA GLY A 295 5.95 -0.13 14.76
C GLY A 295 6.30 -1.61 14.67
N PHE A 296 5.70 -2.44 15.51
CA PHE A 296 6.01 -3.88 15.61
C PHE A 296 5.17 -4.79 14.70
N SER A 297 4.09 -4.28 14.09
CA SER A 297 3.09 -5.09 13.36
C SER A 297 2.44 -6.20 14.19
N THR A 298 2.45 -6.07 15.51
CA THR A 298 1.87 -7.02 16.46
C THR A 298 0.42 -6.66 16.83
N PRO A 299 -0.44 -7.65 17.16
CA PRO A 299 -1.83 -7.41 17.54
C PRO A 299 -1.98 -6.48 18.76
N LEU A 300 -2.97 -5.60 18.70
CA LEU A 300 -3.24 -4.57 19.71
C LEU A 300 -4.75 -4.32 19.84
N ASP A 301 -5.23 -4.12 21.06
CA ASP A 301 -6.54 -3.53 21.29
C ASP A 301 -6.41 -1.99 21.22
N PRO A 302 -7.20 -1.29 20.38
CA PRO A 302 -7.24 0.17 20.38
C PRO A 302 -7.42 0.83 21.75
N PHE A 303 -8.01 0.13 22.74
CA PHE A 303 -8.12 0.65 24.11
C PHE A 303 -6.76 0.83 24.80
N ASP A 304 -5.81 -0.07 24.54
CA ASP A 304 -4.45 0.00 25.07
C ASP A 304 -3.50 0.78 24.14
N GLY A 305 -3.99 1.19 22.98
CA GLY A 305 -3.18 1.78 21.91
C GLY A 305 -3.01 3.29 22.03
N ILE A 306 -1.81 3.77 21.75
CA ILE A 306 -1.49 5.19 21.65
C ILE A 306 -1.82 5.65 20.23
N GLN A 307 -2.86 6.48 20.09
CA GLN A 307 -3.39 6.87 18.78
C GLN A 307 -2.43 7.81 18.04
N ILE A 308 -2.25 7.57 16.74
CA ILE A 308 -1.47 8.46 15.86
C ILE A 308 -2.35 9.63 15.41
N ILE A 309 -2.02 10.87 15.81
CA ILE A 309 -2.89 12.06 15.65
C ILE A 309 -2.67 12.86 14.34
N LYS A 310 -1.54 12.72 13.66
CA LYS A 310 -1.19 13.57 12.49
C LYS A 310 -1.75 13.12 11.14
N LYS A 311 -2.64 12.13 11.11
CA LYS A 311 -3.17 11.57 9.86
C LYS A 311 -4.62 12.00 9.67
N ASP A 312 -4.91 12.60 8.52
CA ASP A 312 -6.28 12.91 8.10
C ASP A 312 -6.99 11.63 7.62
N TYR A 313 -7.54 10.87 8.57
CA TYR A 313 -8.28 9.65 8.27
C TYR A 313 -9.57 9.97 7.54
N LYS A 314 -9.78 9.30 6.40
CA LYS A 314 -11.06 9.38 5.70
C LYS A 314 -12.15 8.63 6.49
N PRO A 315 -13.44 8.93 6.29
CA PRO A 315 -14.52 8.30 7.06
C PRO A 315 -14.58 6.77 6.98
N TRP A 316 -14.01 6.17 5.94
CA TRP A 316 -13.93 4.71 5.78
C TRP A 316 -12.63 4.11 6.32
N GLN A 317 -11.68 4.92 6.81
CA GLN A 317 -10.39 4.46 7.31
C GLN A 317 -10.39 4.34 8.83
N GLU A 318 -9.70 3.33 9.32
CA GLU A 318 -9.47 3.11 10.74
C GLU A 318 -8.22 3.86 11.21
N LYS A 319 -8.27 4.30 12.46
CA LYS A 319 -7.16 4.95 13.15
C LYS A 319 -6.00 3.96 13.34
N GLU A 320 -4.77 4.47 13.28
CA GLU A 320 -3.55 3.71 13.55
C GLU A 320 -3.02 4.01 14.96
N TYR A 321 -2.33 3.04 15.54
CA TYR A 321 -1.90 3.06 16.94
C TYR A 321 -0.46 2.56 17.08
N TYR A 322 0.27 3.11 18.05
CA TYR A 322 1.46 2.49 18.62
C TYR A 322 1.09 1.69 19.88
N SER A 323 1.78 0.58 20.14
CA SER A 323 1.71 -0.06 21.45
C SER A 323 2.47 0.78 22.49
N PRO A 324 2.11 0.72 23.78
CA PRO A 324 2.83 1.45 24.81
C PRO A 324 4.32 1.07 24.87
N LYS A 325 4.64 -0.22 24.69
CA LYS A 325 6.03 -0.70 24.59
C LYS A 325 6.80 -0.01 23.46
N TYR A 326 6.28 -0.07 22.24
CA TYR A 326 6.94 0.56 21.08
C TYR A 326 7.13 2.06 21.31
N ALA A 327 6.09 2.70 21.82
CA ALA A 327 6.06 4.14 22.05
C ALA A 327 7.08 4.57 23.12
N LEU A 328 7.26 3.78 24.17
CA LEU A 328 8.25 4.00 25.21
C LEU A 328 9.67 3.87 24.64
N GLU A 329 9.94 2.81 23.87
CA GLU A 329 11.26 2.55 23.26
C GLU A 329 11.65 3.58 22.18
N ASN A 330 10.68 4.29 21.59
CA ASN A 330 10.89 5.17 20.44
C ASN A 330 10.34 6.60 20.64
N ILE A 331 10.17 7.02 21.90
CA ILE A 331 9.49 8.27 22.25
C ILE A 331 10.04 9.50 21.53
N ASP A 332 11.36 9.59 21.38
CA ASP A 332 12.03 10.73 20.73
C ASP A 332 11.68 10.86 19.23
N THR A 333 11.36 9.73 18.59
CA THR A 333 10.98 9.71 17.17
C THR A 333 9.49 9.96 16.97
N ILE A 334 8.65 9.48 17.90
CA ILE A 334 7.20 9.45 17.72
C ILE A 334 6.44 10.56 18.43
N ASN A 335 7.06 11.31 19.35
CA ASN A 335 6.42 12.37 20.15
C ASN A 335 5.59 13.35 19.30
N LYS A 336 6.04 13.66 18.08
CA LYS A 336 5.39 14.56 17.15
C LYS A 336 4.11 13.99 16.54
N PHE A 337 3.78 12.73 16.80
CA PHE A 337 2.66 11.99 16.20
C PHE A 337 1.63 11.52 17.23
N ILE A 338 1.81 11.82 18.52
CA ILE A 338 0.95 11.38 19.63
C ILE A 338 0.58 12.59 20.51
N ASP A 339 -0.43 12.46 21.37
CA ASP A 339 -0.91 13.56 22.21
C ASP A 339 -0.02 13.80 23.45
N ASP A 340 -0.06 15.02 24.00
CA ASP A 340 0.67 15.37 25.22
C ASP A 340 0.25 14.53 26.44
N LEU A 341 -1.01 14.09 26.50
CA LEU A 341 -1.49 13.18 27.53
C LEU A 341 -0.83 11.80 27.42
N ASP A 342 -0.67 11.28 26.21
CA ASP A 342 0.01 10.00 25.97
C ASP A 342 1.51 10.09 26.30
N ILE A 343 2.15 11.23 26.00
CA ILE A 343 3.55 11.48 26.39
C ILE A 343 3.70 11.45 27.92
N LYS A 344 2.76 12.08 28.65
CA LYS A 344 2.77 12.05 30.13
C LYS A 344 2.55 10.64 30.66
N TYR A 345 1.61 9.89 30.08
CA TYR A 345 1.38 8.48 30.42
C TYR A 345 2.65 7.63 30.24
N LEU A 346 3.33 7.74 29.09
CA LEU A 346 4.58 7.03 28.82
C LEU A 346 5.71 7.40 29.79
N ARG A 347 5.85 8.68 30.14
CA ARG A 347 6.83 9.13 31.15
C ARG A 347 6.54 8.63 32.56
N ASN A 348 5.28 8.31 32.87
CA ASN A 348 4.92 7.71 34.16
C ASN A 348 5.18 6.20 34.14
N LEU A 349 4.88 5.53 33.03
CA LEU A 349 5.25 4.13 32.82
C LEU A 349 6.76 3.91 33.00
N SER A 350 7.59 4.78 32.41
CA SER A 350 9.06 4.67 32.47
C SER A 350 9.64 4.82 33.88
N LYS A 351 8.90 5.42 34.82
CA LYS A 351 9.31 5.59 36.22
C LYS A 351 8.95 4.39 37.09
N ASN A 352 8.01 3.58 36.61
CA ASN A 352 7.47 2.42 37.32
C ASN A 352 7.98 1.08 36.77
N SER A 353 8.66 1.10 35.62
CA SER A 353 9.43 0.00 35.02
C SER A 353 10.87 -0.01 35.53
#